data_AF-A0AAU3WGR4-F1
#
_entry.id   AF-A0AAU3WGR4-F1
#
_cell.length_a   1.000
_cell.length_b   1.000
_cell.length_c   1.000
_cell.angle_alpha   90.00
_cell.angle_beta   90.00
_cell.angle_gamma   90.00
#
_symmetry.space_group_name_H-M   'P 1'
#
loop_
_entity.id
_entity.type
_entity.pdbx_description
1 polymer ?
#
loop_
_entity_poly.entity_id
_entity_poly.type
_entity_poly.pdbx_seq_one_letter_code
_entity_poly.pdbx_strand_id
1 'polypeptide(L)'
;MDVEIDLYSGRRNPVFGLPPDTGDALVARIAALPPAPPGAAPLQDLGYRGFRVTGGGPAAEFTEIVVSGGVVVVRDRGGTERLLHDAGRSVERSLADLAATRVHPDDMLLLRRELNG
;
A
#
# COMPACT_ATOMS: atom_id res chain seq x y z
N MET A 1 6.66 -0.26 -10.98
CA MET A 1 5.57 -0.18 -10.01
C MET A 1 5.62 1.18 -9.36
N ASP A 2 4.47 1.83 -9.23
CA ASP A 2 4.31 3.13 -8.59
C ASP A 2 3.48 2.95 -7.33
N VAL A 3 3.89 3.64 -6.27
CA VAL A 3 3.22 3.66 -4.97
C VAL A 3 2.71 5.06 -4.72
N GLU A 4 1.41 5.18 -4.58
CA GLU A 4 0.73 6.39 -4.13
C GLU A 4 0.45 6.28 -2.63
N ILE A 5 0.74 7.34 -1.88
CA ILE A 5 0.36 7.47 -0.47
C ILE A 5 -1.02 8.11 -0.43
N ASP A 6 -2.04 7.34 -0.05
CA ASP A 6 -3.41 7.84 -0.04
C ASP A 6 -3.64 8.71 1.20
N LEU A 7 -3.66 10.02 0.98
CA LEU A 7 -3.75 11.07 2.00
C LEU A 7 -4.91 12.01 1.66
N TYR A 8 -6.06 11.80 2.29
CA TYR A 8 -7.22 12.66 2.13
C TYR A 8 -7.00 14.01 2.83
N SER A 9 -6.31 14.92 2.15
CA SER A 9 -5.83 16.21 2.65
C SER A 9 -6.22 17.42 1.78
N GLY A 10 -6.87 17.19 0.64
CA GLY A 10 -7.17 18.21 -0.38
C GLY A 10 -5.98 18.59 -1.27
N ARG A 11 -4.79 18.01 -1.04
CA ARG A 11 -3.62 18.11 -1.93
C ARG A 11 -3.53 16.87 -2.83
N ARG A 12 -2.67 16.93 -3.85
CA ARG A 12 -2.32 15.77 -4.66
C ARG A 12 -1.58 14.75 -3.78
N ASN A 13 -1.97 13.48 -3.85
CA ASN A 13 -1.30 12.39 -3.16
C ASN A 13 0.16 12.24 -3.66
N PRO A 14 1.14 12.10 -2.75
CA PRO A 14 2.53 11.80 -3.12
C PRO A 14 2.64 10.45 -3.82
N VAL A 15 3.48 10.38 -4.85
CA VAL A 15 3.74 9.15 -5.61
C VAL A 15 5.25 8.92 -5.70
N PHE A 16 5.68 7.68 -5.53
CA PHE A 16 7.07 7.28 -5.73
C PHE A 16 7.17 5.92 -6.43
N GLY A 17 8.22 5.75 -7.24
CA GLY A 17 8.48 4.49 -7.93
C GLY A 17 9.21 3.47 -7.06
N LEU A 18 8.88 2.20 -7.23
CA LEU A 18 9.66 1.07 -6.71
C LEU A 18 10.61 0.54 -7.78
N PRO A 19 11.91 0.34 -7.45
CA PRO A 19 12.82 -0.42 -8.29
C PRO A 19 12.30 -1.84 -8.55
N PRO A 20 12.61 -2.48 -9.69
CA PRO A 20 12.12 -3.81 -10.04
C PRO A 20 12.29 -4.84 -8.92
N ASP A 21 13.51 -5.02 -8.41
CA ASP A 21 13.81 -6.00 -7.36
C ASP A 21 13.01 -5.75 -6.07
N THR A 22 12.77 -4.48 -5.73
CA THR A 22 11.97 -4.10 -4.56
C THR A 22 10.48 -4.37 -4.79
N GLY A 23 10.00 -4.11 -6.01
CA GLY A 23 8.63 -4.43 -6.42
C GLY A 23 8.36 -5.93 -6.39
N ASP A 24 9.27 -6.74 -6.91
CA ASP A 24 9.15 -8.20 -6.92
C ASP A 24 9.15 -8.78 -5.50
N ALA A 25 10.04 -8.29 -4.63
CA ALA A 25 10.07 -8.67 -3.22
C ALA A 25 8.77 -8.30 -2.49
N LEU A 26 8.20 -7.13 -2.78
CA LEU A 26 6.90 -6.71 -2.23
C LEU A 26 5.78 -7.63 -2.69
N VAL A 27 5.69 -7.95 -3.99
CA VAL A 27 4.66 -8.83 -4.54
C VAL A 27 4.78 -10.24 -3.96
N ALA A 28 5.99 -10.80 -3.87
CA ALA A 28 6.22 -12.11 -3.28
C ALA A 28 5.77 -12.16 -1.81
N ARG A 29 6.06 -11.09 -1.04
CA ARG A 29 5.63 -10.98 0.36
C ARG A 29 4.10 -10.90 0.49
N ILE A 30 3.44 -10.13 -0.37
CA ILE A 30 1.98 -10.03 -0.38
C ILE A 30 1.34 -11.37 -0.75
N ALA A 31 1.88 -12.09 -1.72
CA ALA A 31 1.39 -13.41 -2.12
C ALA A 31 1.46 -14.46 -0.99
N ALA A 32 2.36 -14.26 -0.01
CA ALA A 32 2.51 -15.13 1.15
C ALA A 32 1.59 -14.77 2.33
N LEU A 33 0.82 -13.67 2.25
CA LEU A 33 -0.06 -13.27 3.34
C LEU A 33 -1.27 -14.23 3.47
N PRO A 34 -1.72 -14.52 4.70
CA PRO A 34 -2.94 -15.29 4.91
C PRO A 34 -4.18 -14.49 4.49
N PRO A 35 -5.30 -15.16 4.18
CA PRO A 35 -6.58 -14.49 3.96
C PRO A 35 -7.00 -13.61 5.13
N ALA A 36 -7.65 -12.48 4.84
CA ALA A 36 -8.18 -11.60 5.87
C ALA A 36 -9.37 -12.23 6.62
N PRO A 37 -9.57 -11.91 7.91
CA PRO A 37 -10.77 -12.33 8.61
C PRO A 37 -12.04 -11.70 7.98
N PRO A 38 -13.21 -12.36 8.08
CA PRO A 38 -14.45 -11.81 7.57
C PRO A 38 -14.74 -10.41 8.13
N GLY A 39 -15.14 -9.48 7.26
CA GLY A 39 -15.45 -8.10 7.63
C GLY A 39 -14.24 -7.17 7.74
N ALA A 40 -13.02 -7.66 7.53
CA ALA A 40 -11.85 -6.80 7.37
C ALA A 40 -12.02 -5.87 6.16
N ALA A 41 -11.63 -4.60 6.31
CA ALA A 41 -11.70 -3.60 5.25
C ALA A 41 -10.57 -2.57 5.39
N PRO A 42 -10.11 -1.95 4.29
CA PRO A 42 -9.22 -0.80 4.33
C PRO A 42 -9.82 0.37 5.12
N LEU A 43 -8.96 1.23 5.68
CA LEU A 43 -9.36 2.47 6.34
C LEU A 43 -10.12 3.40 5.39
N GLN A 44 -11.17 4.05 5.88
CA GLN A 44 -12.03 4.97 5.12
C GLN A 44 -12.08 6.39 5.72
N ASP A 45 -11.27 6.67 6.74
CA ASP A 45 -11.32 7.92 7.51
C ASP A 45 -10.74 9.13 6.75
N LEU A 46 -10.80 10.32 7.36
CA LEU A 46 -10.07 11.49 6.90
C LEU A 46 -8.57 11.33 7.21
N GLY A 47 -7.70 11.91 6.38
CA GLY A 47 -6.25 11.79 6.56
C GLY A 47 -5.66 10.56 5.88
N TYR A 48 -4.79 9.83 6.57
CA TYR A 48 -4.07 8.69 6.00
C TYR A 48 -4.96 7.47 5.82
N ARG A 49 -4.97 6.93 4.60
CA ARG A 49 -5.80 5.79 4.21
C ARG A 49 -5.00 4.57 3.80
N GLY A 50 -3.68 4.67 3.71
CA GLY A 50 -2.82 3.57 3.30
C GLY A 50 -1.96 3.91 2.09
N PHE A 51 -1.58 2.86 1.37
CA PHE A 51 -0.83 2.93 0.12
C PHE A 51 -1.59 2.25 -1.00
N ARG A 52 -1.49 2.81 -2.20
CA ARG A 52 -1.99 2.22 -3.43
C ARG A 52 -0.83 1.91 -4.36
N VAL A 53 -0.66 0.64 -4.72
CA VAL A 53 0.40 0.18 -5.62
C VAL A 53 -0.19 -0.15 -6.98
N THR A 54 0.41 0.39 -8.03
CA THR A 54 0.01 0.18 -9.42
C THR A 54 1.24 -0.08 -10.31
N GLY A 55 1.03 -0.41 -11.59
CA GLY A 55 2.13 -0.42 -12.57
C GLY A 55 3.11 -1.59 -12.44
N GLY A 56 2.63 -2.81 -12.20
CA GLY A 56 3.42 -4.05 -12.20
C GLY A 56 3.91 -4.54 -13.58
N GLY A 57 3.72 -3.75 -14.63
CA GLY A 57 4.05 -4.13 -16.01
C GLY A 57 3.10 -5.20 -16.59
N PRO A 58 3.25 -5.56 -17.89
CA PRO A 58 2.32 -6.47 -18.57
C PRO A 58 2.29 -7.89 -18.01
N ALA A 59 3.31 -8.32 -17.25
CA ALA A 59 3.37 -9.65 -16.65
C ALA A 59 2.74 -9.74 -15.25
N ALA A 60 2.48 -8.61 -14.58
CA ALA A 60 1.89 -8.65 -13.23
C ALA A 60 0.46 -9.17 -13.21
N GLU A 61 0.16 -10.08 -12.30
CA GLU A 61 -1.18 -10.68 -12.15
C GLU A 61 -2.22 -9.71 -11.55
N PHE A 62 -1.79 -8.54 -11.06
CA PHE A 62 -2.63 -7.53 -10.44
C PHE A 62 -2.75 -6.25 -11.27
N THR A 63 -3.88 -5.57 -11.10
CA THR A 63 -4.10 -4.20 -11.58
C THR A 63 -3.78 -3.18 -10.48
N GLU A 64 -4.11 -3.53 -9.25
CA GLU A 64 -3.96 -2.66 -8.09
C GLU A 64 -3.76 -3.48 -6.82
N ILE A 65 -2.97 -2.93 -5.89
CA ILE A 65 -2.89 -3.40 -4.51
C ILE A 65 -3.15 -2.21 -3.58
N VAL A 66 -4.08 -2.35 -2.64
CA VAL A 66 -4.30 -1.39 -1.55
C VAL A 66 -3.78 -1.98 -0.26
N VAL A 67 -2.91 -1.26 0.45
CA VAL A 67 -2.34 -1.67 1.75
C VAL A 67 -2.78 -0.65 2.80
N SER A 68 -3.59 -1.06 3.77
CA SER A 68 -4.24 -0.13 4.69
C SER A 68 -4.67 -0.80 5.98
N GLY A 69 -4.26 -0.27 7.13
CA GLY A 69 -4.82 -0.65 8.43
C GLY A 69 -4.67 -2.13 8.77
N GLY A 70 -3.61 -2.80 8.29
CA GLY A 70 -3.41 -4.24 8.47
C GLY A 70 -4.19 -5.13 7.50
N VAL A 71 -4.80 -4.55 6.48
CA VAL A 71 -5.48 -5.26 5.38
C VAL A 71 -4.77 -4.96 4.07
N VAL A 72 -4.64 -5.99 3.22
CA VAL A 72 -4.17 -5.84 1.84
C VAL A 72 -5.25 -6.32 0.89
N VAL A 73 -5.68 -5.44 -0.01
CA VAL A 73 -6.63 -5.77 -1.08
C VAL A 73 -5.85 -5.90 -2.37
N VAL A 74 -5.86 -7.09 -2.97
CA VAL A 74 -5.26 -7.34 -4.29
C VAL A 74 -6.36 -7.46 -5.32
N ARG A 75 -6.37 -6.56 -6.30
CA ARG A 75 -7.24 -6.63 -7.47
C ARG A 75 -6.49 -7.27 -8.62
N ASP A 76 -6.96 -8.40 -9.10
CA ASP A 76 -6.38 -9.03 -10.29
C ASP A 76 -6.85 -8.36 -11.60
N ARG A 77 -6.36 -8.85 -12.73
CA ARG A 77 -6.81 -8.39 -14.07
C ARG A 77 -8.18 -8.92 -14.49
N GLY A 78 -8.66 -9.98 -13.87
CA GLY A 78 -10.00 -10.52 -14.06
C GLY A 78 -11.07 -9.75 -13.27
N GLY A 79 -10.67 -8.80 -12.42
CA GLY A 79 -11.56 -8.04 -11.55
C GLY A 79 -11.86 -8.74 -10.21
N THR A 80 -11.19 -9.86 -9.91
CA THR A 80 -11.33 -10.53 -8.62
C THR A 80 -10.55 -9.77 -7.55
N GLU A 81 -11.19 -9.55 -6.41
CA GLU A 81 -10.55 -8.98 -5.23
C GLU A 81 -10.21 -10.08 -4.23
N ARG A 82 -8.99 -10.04 -3.70
CA ARG A 82 -8.56 -10.86 -2.56
C ARG A 82 -8.20 -9.96 -1.40
N LEU A 83 -8.78 -10.25 -0.24
CA LEU A 83 -8.42 -9.58 1.01
C LEU A 83 -7.46 -10.46 1.80
N LEU A 84 -6.34 -9.88 2.20
CA LEU A 84 -5.25 -10.54 2.90
C LEU A 84 -4.97 -9.80 4.22
N HIS A 85 -4.57 -10.55 5.25
CA HIS A 85 -4.24 -9.98 6.56
C HIS A 85 -2.74 -9.66 6.63
N ASP A 86 -2.42 -8.38 6.75
CA ASP A 86 -1.06 -7.89 7.02
C ASP A 86 -0.83 -7.77 8.52
N ALA A 87 -0.52 -8.92 9.14
CA ALA A 87 -0.30 -9.01 10.57
C ALA A 87 0.74 -8.00 11.05
N GLY A 88 0.38 -7.19 12.05
CA GLY A 88 1.25 -6.15 12.59
C GLY A 88 1.51 -4.98 11.63
N ARG A 89 0.75 -4.85 10.54
CA ARG A 89 0.94 -3.81 9.51
C ARG A 89 2.33 -3.89 8.88
N SER A 90 2.84 -5.10 8.69
CA SER A 90 4.21 -5.35 8.33
C SER A 90 4.56 -4.85 6.92
N VAL A 91 3.66 -5.04 5.95
CA VAL A 91 3.80 -4.56 4.58
C VAL A 91 3.62 -3.05 4.55
N GLU A 92 2.62 -2.55 5.28
CA GLU A 92 2.33 -1.12 5.37
C GLU A 92 3.52 -0.33 5.96
N ARG A 93 4.13 -0.79 7.05
CA ARG A 93 5.34 -0.19 7.63
C ARG A 93 6.51 -0.21 6.66
N SER A 94 6.69 -1.33 5.95
CA SER A 94 7.76 -1.44 4.94
C SER A 94 7.60 -0.42 3.81
N LEU A 95 6.36 -0.15 3.37
CA LEU A 95 6.08 0.89 2.39
C LEU A 95 6.32 2.30 2.97
N ALA A 96 5.99 2.52 4.24
CA ALA A 96 6.29 3.78 4.92
C ALA A 96 7.80 4.05 5.03
N ASP A 97 8.61 3.03 5.32
CA ASP A 97 10.07 3.13 5.35
C ASP A 97 10.64 3.46 3.96
N LEU A 98 10.09 2.84 2.90
CA LEU A 98 10.47 3.17 1.52
C LEU A 98 10.08 4.59 1.14
N ALA A 99 8.88 5.04 1.52
CA ALA A 99 8.41 6.40 1.30
C ALA A 99 9.32 7.43 1.98
N ALA A 100 9.77 7.15 3.21
CA ALA A 100 10.64 8.04 3.99
C ALA A 100 11.98 8.38 3.31
N THR A 101 12.42 7.54 2.37
CA THR A 101 13.67 7.73 1.63
C THR A 101 13.46 8.31 0.23
N ARG A 102 12.20 8.45 -0.22
CA ARG A 102 11.85 8.75 -1.62
C ARG A 102 10.88 9.92 -1.80
N VAL A 103 10.18 10.31 -0.73
CA VAL A 103 9.16 11.35 -0.74
C VAL A 103 9.66 12.59 0.00
N HIS A 104 9.16 13.77 -0.38
CA HIS A 104 9.55 15.03 0.24
C HIS A 104 9.30 15.02 1.76
N PRO A 105 10.19 15.59 2.60
CA PRO A 105 10.06 15.55 4.06
C PRO A 105 8.73 16.09 4.61
N ASP A 106 8.15 17.11 3.98
CA ASP A 106 6.87 17.70 4.41
C ASP A 106 5.69 16.74 4.27
N ASP A 107 5.68 15.92 3.22
CA ASP A 107 4.65 14.89 3.02
C ASP A 107 4.83 13.73 4.01
N MET A 108 6.08 13.44 4.38
CA MET A 108 6.43 12.43 5.39
C MET A 108 6.04 12.82 6.81
N LEU A 109 6.04 14.12 7.15
CA LEU A 109 5.57 14.59 8.45
C LEU A 109 4.08 14.27 8.67
N LEU A 110 3.27 14.40 7.62
CA LEU A 110 1.85 14.05 7.66
C LEU A 110 1.67 12.55 7.89
N LEU A 111 2.38 11.72 7.12
CA LEU A 111 2.33 10.25 7.24
C LEU A 111 2.74 9.74 8.63
N ARG A 112 3.83 10.29 9.19
CA ARG A 112 4.36 9.86 10.50
C ARG A 112 3.44 10.19 11.67
N ARG A 113 2.66 11.28 11.56
CA ARG A 113 1.68 11.66 12.59
C ARG A 113 0.54 10.64 12.68
N GLU A 114 0.07 10.16 11.54
CA GLU A 114 -1.06 9.23 11.45
C GLU A 114 -0.66 7.77 11.73
N LEU A 115 0.58 7.37 11.42
CA LEU A 115 1.07 6.00 11.69
C LEU A 115 1.46 5.74 13.16
N ASN A 116 1.76 6.79 13.93
CA ASN A 116 2.12 6.70 15.35
C ASN A 116 0.98 7.11 16.30
N GLY A 117 -0.19 7.46 15.75
CA GLY A 117 -1.41 7.77 16.50
C GLY A 117 -2.18 6.53 16.91
#